data_AF-B4IDG2-F1
#
_entry.id   AF-B4IDG2-F1
#
_cell.length_a   1.000
_cell.length_b   1.000
_cell.length_c   1.000
_cell.angle_alpha   90.00
_cell.angle_beta   90.00
_cell.angle_gamma   90.00
#
_symmetry.space_group_name_H-M   'P 1'
#
loop_
_entity.id
_entity.type
_entity.pdbx_description
1 polymer ?
#
loop_
_entity_poly.entity_id
_entity_poly.type
_entity_poly.pdbx_seq_one_letter_code
_entity_poly.pdbx_strand_id
1 'polypeptide(L)'
;MTLSAPWPQKLNSRPHAPFSPPIFQRTVGSSSGINAECPTDSFRCNNGKCISHHWVCNYQKDCDDGEDEMQSCPPPECETPQLNCGQYTFNKTYCIPPHYRCDMIEDCEDKSDEAQCSARILILRMSP
;
A
#
# COMPACT_ATOMS: atom_id res chain seq x y z
N MET A 1 -4.06 22.84 21.22
CA MET A 1 -4.91 22.24 20.17
C MET A 1 -3.95 21.51 19.24
N THR A 2 -3.87 20.18 19.36
CA THR A 2 -2.83 19.38 18.71
C THR A 2 -3.13 19.15 17.23
N LEU A 3 -2.31 19.78 16.39
CA LEU A 3 -1.62 19.24 15.21
C LEU A 3 -2.37 18.13 14.43
N SER A 4 -3.04 18.51 13.34
CA SER A 4 -3.16 17.65 12.16
C SER A 4 -2.25 18.23 11.09
N ALA A 5 -1.05 17.67 10.97
CA ALA A 5 -0.14 18.01 9.89
C ALA A 5 -0.73 17.47 8.57
N PRO A 6 -0.86 18.30 7.53
CA PRO A 6 -1.31 17.86 6.22
C PRO A 6 -0.21 17.03 5.56
N TRP A 7 -0.51 15.76 5.31
CA TRP A 7 0.37 14.91 4.49
C TRP A 7 0.45 15.51 3.07
N PRO A 8 1.64 15.68 2.50
CA PRO A 8 1.77 16.25 1.17
C PRO A 8 1.30 15.24 0.12
N GLN A 9 0.14 15.54 -0.46
CA GLN A 9 -0.22 15.13 -1.81
C GLN A 9 0.83 15.69 -2.76
N LYS A 10 1.62 14.83 -3.45
CA LYS A 10 2.05 15.04 -4.84
C LYS A 10 2.89 13.90 -5.40
N LEU A 11 2.35 13.32 -6.48
CA LEU A 11 2.96 13.29 -7.81
C LEU A 11 4.46 12.94 -7.86
N ASN A 12 4.78 11.66 -7.94
CA ASN A 12 5.60 11.19 -9.06
C ASN A 12 5.43 9.68 -9.18
N SER A 13 4.91 9.22 -10.33
CA SER A 13 4.98 7.84 -10.76
C SER A 13 6.43 7.37 -10.61
N ARG A 14 6.73 6.51 -9.62
CA ARG A 14 7.97 5.74 -9.70
C ARG A 14 7.76 4.70 -10.80
N PRO A 15 8.60 4.69 -11.84
CA PRO A 15 8.55 3.65 -12.85
C PRO A 15 8.74 2.31 -12.14
N HIS A 16 8.12 1.26 -12.67
CA HIS A 16 8.52 -0.12 -12.38
C HIS A 16 10.05 -0.19 -12.33
N ALA A 17 10.56 -0.36 -11.12
CA ALA A 17 11.93 -0.67 -10.74
C ALA A 17 12.27 -2.16 -10.80
N PRO A 18 12.53 -2.83 -11.95
CA PRO A 18 13.45 -3.95 -11.90
C PRO A 18 14.85 -3.42 -11.52
N PHE A 19 15.70 -4.29 -10.99
CA PHE A 19 17.14 -4.09 -10.71
C PHE A 19 17.55 -3.52 -9.33
N SER A 20 18.12 -4.39 -8.50
CA SER A 20 19.29 -4.07 -7.66
C SER A 20 20.48 -3.61 -8.54
N PRO A 21 21.60 -3.08 -7.98
CA PRO A 21 21.84 -1.93 -7.11
C PRO A 21 22.56 -0.78 -7.88
N PRO A 22 23.07 0.27 -7.20
CA PRO A 22 24.53 0.37 -7.16
C PRO A 22 25.10 0.71 -5.78
N ILE A 23 26.30 0.18 -5.54
CA ILE A 23 27.23 0.60 -4.50
C ILE A 23 27.58 2.07 -4.77
N PHE A 24 27.37 2.97 -3.80
CA PHE A 24 28.16 4.20 -3.76
C PHE A 24 28.46 4.62 -2.30
N GLN A 25 29.73 4.45 -1.96
CA GLN A 25 30.37 4.84 -0.71
C GLN A 25 30.65 6.35 -0.68
N ARG A 26 30.56 6.99 0.50
CA ARG A 26 31.57 7.89 1.12
C ARG A 26 30.92 8.80 2.18
N THR A 27 31.54 9.21 3.29
CA THR A 27 32.69 8.79 4.11
C THR A 27 32.69 9.68 5.36
N VAL A 28 33.09 9.11 6.50
CA VAL A 28 33.71 9.69 7.72
C VAL A 28 32.91 10.62 8.63
N GLY A 29 32.73 10.19 9.89
CA GLY A 29 32.22 11.06 10.96
C GLY A 29 31.97 10.51 12.38
N SER A 30 32.48 9.33 12.78
CA SER A 30 32.65 8.82 14.17
C SER A 30 31.39 8.61 15.05
N SER A 31 31.22 7.57 15.87
CA SER A 31 32.19 6.73 16.58
C SER A 31 31.56 5.41 17.05
N SER A 32 32.33 4.32 16.91
CA SER A 32 32.46 3.22 17.87
C SER A 32 31.20 2.62 18.49
N GLY A 33 30.83 1.41 18.05
CA GLY A 33 29.95 0.55 18.83
C GLY A 33 29.49 -0.67 18.06
N ILE A 34 29.96 -1.84 18.49
CA ILE A 34 29.35 -3.14 18.26
C ILE A 34 27.88 -3.15 18.72
N ASN A 35 26.96 -2.66 17.89
CA ASN A 35 25.53 -2.98 18.00
C ASN A 35 24.90 -2.71 16.63
N ALA A 36 24.27 -3.73 16.05
CA ALA A 36 23.64 -3.65 14.73
C ALA A 36 22.32 -2.88 14.82
N GLU A 37 22.38 -1.63 15.26
CA GLU A 37 21.24 -0.74 15.37
C GLU A 37 21.02 -0.06 14.00
N CYS A 38 19.80 -0.12 13.50
CA CYS A 38 19.43 0.54 12.25
C CYS A 38 19.64 2.08 12.37
N PRO A 39 19.93 2.79 11.26
CA PRO A 39 19.96 4.26 11.24
C PRO A 39 18.75 4.89 11.92
N THR A 40 18.91 6.06 12.56
CA THR A 40 17.83 6.72 13.33
C THR A 40 16.54 6.99 12.52
N ASP A 41 16.63 7.05 11.19
CA ASP A 41 15.50 7.30 10.28
C ASP A 41 15.10 6.06 9.44
N SER A 42 15.24 4.87 10.04
CA SER A 42 14.95 3.61 9.35
C SER A 42 14.07 2.68 10.18
N PHE A 43 13.27 1.89 9.47
CA PHE A 43 12.44 0.84 10.02
C PHE A 43 13.19 -0.49 9.96
N ARG A 44 13.10 -1.26 11.05
CA ARG A 44 13.77 -2.57 11.17
C ARG A 44 12.76 -3.68 10.89
N CYS A 45 12.95 -4.37 9.78
CA CYS A 45 12.28 -5.62 9.42
C CYS A 45 12.56 -6.70 10.49
N ASN A 46 11.68 -7.69 10.65
CA ASN A 46 11.82 -8.75 11.64
C ASN A 46 13.06 -9.63 11.37
N ASN A 47 13.47 -9.75 10.10
CA ASN A 47 14.70 -10.46 9.74
C ASN A 47 15.99 -9.69 10.10
N GLY A 48 15.88 -8.44 10.52
CA GLY A 48 17.02 -7.56 10.83
C GLY A 48 17.46 -6.64 9.70
N LYS A 49 16.84 -6.71 8.51
CA LYS A 49 16.99 -5.71 7.44
C LYS A 49 16.49 -4.34 7.90
N CYS A 50 17.22 -3.29 7.56
CA CYS A 50 16.80 -1.90 7.79
C CYS A 50 16.35 -1.29 6.46
N ILE A 51 15.15 -0.72 6.43
CA ILE A 51 14.60 0.04 5.29
C ILE A 51 14.37 1.49 5.69
N SER A 52 14.31 2.42 4.75
CA SER A 52 13.99 3.82 5.08
C SER A 52 12.57 3.93 5.66
N HIS A 53 12.34 4.85 6.59
CA HIS A 53 11.00 5.06 7.15
C HIS A 53 9.97 5.46 6.07
N HIS A 54 10.43 6.09 4.98
CA HIS A 54 9.62 6.40 3.79
C HIS A 54 9.20 5.16 2.96
N TRP A 55 9.74 3.98 3.24
CA TRP A 55 9.38 2.74 2.58
C TRP A 55 8.35 1.92 3.37
N VAL A 56 7.98 2.39 4.56
CA VAL A 56 6.89 1.79 5.34
C VAL A 56 5.57 2.28 4.76
N CYS A 57 4.66 1.36 4.46
CA CYS A 57 3.34 1.63 3.87
C CYS A 57 3.42 2.36 2.52
N ASN A 58 4.37 1.99 1.66
CA ASN A 58 4.57 2.52 0.31
C ASN A 58 3.95 1.64 -0.80
N TYR A 59 3.18 0.61 -0.43
CA TYR A 59 2.57 -0.39 -1.31
C TYR A 59 3.55 -1.33 -2.02
N GLN A 60 4.79 -1.37 -1.58
CA GLN A 60 5.82 -2.28 -2.06
C GLN A 60 6.33 -3.10 -0.91
N LYS A 61 6.50 -4.39 -1.17
CA LYS A 61 7.12 -5.29 -0.20
C LYS A 61 8.63 -5.05 -0.18
N ASP A 62 9.08 -4.18 0.71
CA ASP A 62 10.50 -3.90 0.94
C ASP A 62 11.09 -4.84 2.01
N CYS A 63 10.32 -5.38 2.95
CA CYS A 63 10.78 -6.44 3.85
C CYS A 63 10.47 -7.85 3.31
N ASP A 64 11.27 -8.85 3.70
CA ASP A 64 11.12 -10.24 3.20
C ASP A 64 9.77 -10.88 3.52
N ASP A 65 9.12 -10.47 4.62
CA ASP A 65 7.79 -10.90 5.01
C ASP A 65 6.69 -9.86 4.71
N GLY A 66 7.05 -8.65 4.24
CA GLY A 66 6.09 -7.57 3.98
C GLY A 66 5.58 -6.89 5.25
N GLU A 67 6.37 -6.99 6.33
CA GLU A 67 6.09 -6.36 7.62
C GLU A 67 6.21 -4.82 7.62
N ASP A 68 6.77 -4.26 6.56
CA ASP A 68 6.69 -2.85 6.21
C ASP A 68 5.33 -2.43 5.65
N GLU A 69 4.54 -3.41 5.19
CA GLU A 69 3.23 -3.23 4.56
C GLU A 69 2.13 -3.95 5.34
N MET A 70 2.17 -3.87 6.67
CA MET A 70 1.20 -4.53 7.54
C MET A 70 -0.23 -4.01 7.36
N GLN A 71 -1.19 -4.79 7.85
CA GLN A 71 -2.61 -4.40 7.93
C GLN A 71 -2.88 -3.10 8.72
N SER A 72 -1.93 -2.68 9.57
CA SER A 72 -1.97 -1.39 10.29
C SER A 72 -1.64 -0.19 9.41
N CYS A 73 -1.14 -0.40 8.19
CA CYS A 73 -0.94 0.68 7.23
C CYS A 73 -2.28 1.33 6.86
N PRO A 74 -2.29 2.66 6.67
CA PRO A 74 -3.48 3.33 6.20
C PRO A 74 -3.84 2.83 4.78
N PRO A 75 -5.14 2.70 4.47
CA PRO A 75 -5.57 2.36 3.12
C PRO A 75 -5.08 3.38 2.09
N PRO A 76 -4.77 2.96 0.85
CA PRO A 76 -4.50 3.90 -0.23
C PRO A 76 -5.69 4.78 -0.53
N GLU A 77 -5.39 6.01 -0.96
CA GLU A 77 -6.38 6.88 -1.56
C GLU A 77 -6.66 6.39 -2.99
N CYS A 78 -7.89 5.98 -3.27
CA CYS A 78 -8.29 5.55 -4.60
C CYS A 78 -8.41 6.76 -5.54
N GLU A 79 -7.88 6.63 -6.75
CA GLU A 79 -7.94 7.71 -7.75
C GLU A 79 -9.38 7.88 -8.23
N THR A 80 -9.93 9.10 -8.21
CA THR A 80 -11.28 9.34 -8.75
C THR A 80 -11.32 9.05 -10.26
N PRO A 81 -12.27 8.25 -10.78
CA PRO A 81 -13.56 7.89 -10.17
C PRO A 81 -13.61 6.52 -9.47
N GLN A 82 -12.51 5.90 -9.08
CA GLN A 82 -12.50 4.61 -8.39
C GLN A 82 -13.22 4.64 -7.03
N LEU A 83 -13.70 3.48 -6.61
CA LEU A 83 -14.36 3.22 -5.34
C LEU A 83 -13.46 2.36 -4.45
N ASN A 84 -13.62 2.50 -3.13
CA ASN A 84 -12.90 1.70 -2.14
C ASN A 84 -13.71 0.49 -1.69
N CYS A 85 -13.02 -0.61 -1.41
CA CYS A 85 -13.54 -1.78 -0.71
C CYS A 85 -13.79 -1.46 0.77
N GLY A 86 -14.63 -2.28 1.42
CA GLY A 86 -14.98 -2.09 2.84
C GLY A 86 -13.82 -2.38 3.78
N GLN A 87 -12.95 -3.31 3.38
CA GLN A 87 -11.74 -3.66 4.10
C GLN A 87 -10.50 -3.49 3.21
N TYR A 88 -9.50 -2.79 3.73
CA TYR A 88 -8.16 -2.81 3.14
C TYR A 88 -7.47 -4.09 3.54
N THR A 89 -6.89 -4.81 2.58
CA THR A 89 -6.00 -5.93 2.83
C THR A 89 -4.76 -5.73 1.98
N PHE A 90 -3.57 -5.84 2.59
CA PHE A 90 -2.33 -5.69 1.85
C PHE A 90 -2.22 -6.74 0.74
N ASN A 91 -1.67 -6.35 -0.41
CA ASN A 91 -1.53 -7.19 -1.60
C ASN A 91 -2.87 -7.65 -2.21
N LYS A 92 -3.99 -7.02 -1.83
CA LYS A 92 -5.31 -7.29 -2.36
C LYS A 92 -5.93 -6.06 -2.99
N THR A 93 -6.96 -6.31 -3.78
CA THR A 93 -7.75 -5.26 -4.42
C THR A 93 -8.46 -4.44 -3.33
N TYR A 94 -8.13 -3.15 -3.28
CA TYR A 94 -8.83 -2.18 -2.43
C TYR A 94 -9.54 -1.10 -3.24
N CYS A 95 -8.98 -0.72 -4.39
CA CYS A 95 -9.57 0.27 -5.27
C CYS A 95 -10.10 -0.41 -6.53
N ILE A 96 -11.40 -0.24 -6.79
CA ILE A 96 -12.08 -0.82 -7.95
C ILE A 96 -12.72 0.27 -8.79
N PRO A 97 -12.78 0.11 -10.13
CA PRO A 97 -13.62 0.94 -10.98
C PRO A 97 -15.10 0.93 -10.57
N PRO A 98 -15.86 2.03 -10.80
CA PRO A 98 -17.29 2.09 -10.47
C PRO A 98 -18.17 1.01 -11.06
N HIS A 99 -17.78 0.42 -12.20
CA HIS A 99 -18.57 -0.58 -12.90
C HIS A 99 -18.45 -1.99 -12.30
N TYR A 100 -17.49 -2.22 -11.40
CA TYR A 100 -17.36 -3.46 -10.63
C TYR A 100 -18.19 -3.46 -9.35
N ARG A 101 -18.79 -2.33 -8.99
CA ARG A 101 -19.73 -2.32 -7.87
C ARG A 101 -21.07 -2.90 -8.30
N CYS A 102 -21.55 -3.94 -7.62
CA CYS A 102 -22.81 -4.62 -7.90
C CYS A 102 -22.86 -5.29 -9.27
N ASP A 103 -21.76 -5.87 -9.75
CA ASP A 103 -21.68 -6.50 -11.07
C ASP A 103 -21.84 -8.03 -11.05
N MET A 104 -22.06 -8.60 -9.86
CA MET A 104 -22.15 -10.02 -9.50
C MET A 104 -20.80 -10.76 -9.45
N ILE A 105 -19.68 -10.06 -9.51
CA ILE A 105 -18.33 -10.59 -9.37
C ILE A 105 -17.76 -10.10 -8.04
N GLU A 106 -16.97 -10.96 -7.39
CA GLU A 106 -16.31 -10.60 -6.14
C GLU A 106 -14.94 -10.01 -6.48
N ASP A 107 -14.86 -8.68 -6.57
CA ASP A 107 -13.64 -7.94 -6.86
C ASP A 107 -12.93 -7.48 -5.57
N CYS A 108 -13.69 -7.20 -4.51
CA CYS A 108 -13.13 -6.95 -3.18
C CYS A 108 -12.90 -8.25 -2.39
N GLU A 109 -11.79 -8.33 -1.64
CA GLU A 109 -11.50 -9.49 -0.77
C GLU A 109 -12.62 -9.73 0.26
N ASP A 110 -13.25 -8.65 0.75
CA ASP A 110 -14.35 -8.69 1.72
C ASP A 110 -15.74 -8.71 1.08
N LYS A 111 -15.83 -8.75 -0.26
CA LYS A 111 -17.10 -8.78 -1.03
C LYS A 111 -18.00 -7.56 -0.81
N SER A 112 -17.41 -6.47 -0.32
CA SER A 112 -18.14 -5.23 -0.02
C SER A 112 -18.65 -4.49 -1.25
N ASP A 113 -18.03 -4.73 -2.40
CA ASP A 113 -18.48 -4.31 -3.72
C ASP A 113 -19.86 -4.88 -4.09
N GLU A 114 -20.15 -6.10 -3.65
CA GLU A 114 -21.43 -6.79 -3.86
C GLU A 114 -22.37 -6.70 -2.63
N ALA A 115 -21.90 -6.11 -1.53
CA ALA A 115 -22.69 -5.91 -0.33
C ALA A 115 -23.67 -4.74 -0.49
N GLN A 116 -24.88 -4.90 0.06
CA GLN A 116 -25.94 -3.88 0.02
C GLN A 116 -26.33 -3.40 -1.39
N CYS A 117 -26.08 -4.22 -2.41
CA CYS A 117 -26.66 -4.03 -3.71
C CYS A 117 -28.17 -4.26 -3.60
N SER A 118 -28.95 -3.22 -3.90
CA SER A 118 -30.39 -3.40 -4.09
C SER A 118 -30.52 -4.44 -5.19
N ALA A 119 -31.05 -5.64 -4.88
CA ALA A 119 -31.23 -6.73 -5.82
C ALA A 119 -32.20 -6.31 -6.94
N ARG A 120 -31.68 -5.52 -7.87
CA ARG A 120 -32.35 -4.93 -9.02
C ARG A 120 -31.34 -4.72 -10.16
N ILE A 121 -30.42 -5.67 -10.32
CA ILE A 121 -29.95 -6.01 -11.68
C ILE A 121 -30.77 -7.21 -12.14
N LEU A 122 -32.06 -6.96 -12.36
CA LEU A 122 -32.82 -7.70 -13.32
C LEU A 122 -32.48 -7.10 -14.70
N ILE A 123 -32.21 -7.98 -15.68
CA ILE A 123 -32.41 -7.82 -17.15
C ILE A 123 -31.42 -7.05 -18.07
N LEU A 124 -30.10 -7.33 -18.15
CA LEU A 124 -29.33 -6.85 -19.35
C LEU A 124 -28.16 -7.75 -19.86
N ARG A 125 -28.18 -9.09 -19.74
CA ARG A 125 -27.17 -9.94 -20.43
C ARG A 125 -27.70 -11.20 -21.13
N MET A 126 -29.00 -11.29 -21.35
CA MET A 126 -29.62 -12.37 -22.13
C MET A 126 -30.61 -11.78 -23.15
N SER A 127 -30.12 -10.93 -24.05
CA SER A 127 -30.80 -10.58 -25.29
C SER A 127 -30.11 -11.31 -26.44
N PRO A 128 -30.73 -12.31 -27.09
CA PRO A 128 -30.55 -12.53 -28.52
C PRO A 128 -31.28 -11.47 -29.35
#